data_AF-A0A7X8CQ87-F1
#
_entry.id   AF-A0A7X8CQ87-F1
#
_cell.length_a   1.000
_cell.length_b   1.000
_cell.length_c   1.000
_cell.angle_alpha   90.00
_cell.angle_beta   90.00
_cell.angle_gamma   90.00
#
_symmetry.space_group_name_H-M   'P 1'
#
loop_
_entity.id
_entity.type
_entity.pdbx_description
1 polymer ?
#
loop_
_entity_poly.entity_id
_entity_poly.type
_entity_poly.pdbx_seq_one_letter_code
_entity_poly.pdbx_strand_id
1 'polypeptide(L)'
;MKTDINNKSTEGNTNSRDNFNNINSLITRLREEDDRLARMMKNMKWLYIGMALFYSALMIVNPDPDLKLHHRISGFCYVSAFIISVVLFKQKVWEFSKVDYSLSSSDMLIRAAHRYKLSFSQYFFVLPVIVLIDAGLTISFFFRLSSLEPVYRILVVQAFYIPVILISVFIGYLIWRKKHKPLYVNARKLLKELNE
;
A
#
# COMPACT_ATOMS: atom_id res chain seq x y z
N MET A 1 21.42 -24.35 62.59
CA MET A 1 21.38 -25.02 61.28
C MET A 1 20.17 -24.44 60.54
N LYS A 2 20.36 -23.40 59.72
CA LYS A 2 19.30 -22.77 58.93
C LYS A 2 19.24 -23.49 57.58
N THR A 3 18.08 -24.03 57.28
CA THR A 3 17.76 -24.70 56.01
C THR A 3 17.51 -23.63 54.95
N ASP A 4 18.39 -23.55 53.96
CA ASP A 4 18.20 -22.73 52.77
C ASP A 4 17.15 -23.39 51.87
N ILE A 5 15.97 -22.76 51.78
CA ILE A 5 14.89 -23.18 50.89
C ILE A 5 15.25 -22.70 49.48
N ASN A 6 15.51 -23.68 48.63
CA ASN A 6 15.90 -23.58 47.23
C ASN A 6 14.77 -22.93 46.38
N ASN A 7 14.88 -21.63 46.08
CA ASN A 7 13.95 -20.90 45.22
C ASN A 7 14.37 -21.04 43.74
N LYS A 8 14.10 -22.20 43.14
CA LYS A 8 14.44 -22.51 41.73
C LYS A 8 13.23 -22.68 40.81
N SER A 9 12.00 -22.48 41.32
CA SER A 9 10.75 -22.74 40.59
C SER A 9 10.10 -21.48 39.99
N THR A 10 10.66 -20.29 40.20
CA THR A 10 10.01 -19.02 39.84
C THR A 10 10.39 -18.49 38.44
N GLU A 11 11.59 -18.83 37.92
CA GLU A 11 12.11 -18.29 36.64
C GLU A 11 11.44 -18.90 35.39
N GLY A 12 11.04 -20.17 35.41
CA GLY A 12 10.38 -20.82 34.25
C GLY A 12 8.96 -20.30 33.97
N ASN A 13 8.27 -19.83 35.00
CA ASN A 13 6.87 -19.38 34.92
C ASN A 13 6.75 -17.88 34.56
N THR A 14 7.81 -17.09 34.78
CA THR A 14 7.89 -15.68 34.36
C THR A 14 8.20 -15.59 32.86
N ASN A 15 9.23 -16.28 32.38
CA ASN A 15 9.60 -16.29 30.95
C ASN A 15 8.45 -16.75 30.04
N SER A 16 7.70 -17.78 30.45
CA SER A 16 6.57 -18.30 29.67
C SER A 16 5.40 -17.30 29.59
N ARG A 17 5.11 -16.59 30.69
CA ARG A 17 4.07 -15.55 30.72
C ARG A 17 4.45 -14.31 29.93
N ASP A 18 5.72 -13.90 30.01
CA ASP A 18 6.22 -12.74 29.27
C ASP A 18 6.22 -13.01 27.76
N ASN A 19 6.62 -14.21 27.33
CA ASN A 19 6.51 -14.61 25.93
C ASN A 19 5.06 -14.68 25.44
N PHE A 20 4.14 -15.23 26.24
CA PHE A 20 2.73 -15.27 25.89
C PHE A 20 2.12 -13.87 25.75
N ASN A 21 2.44 -12.97 26.68
CA ASN A 21 2.00 -11.57 26.63
C ASN A 21 2.59 -10.83 25.42
N ASN A 22 3.87 -11.07 25.09
CA ASN A 22 4.53 -10.50 23.91
C ASN A 22 3.88 -10.99 22.61
N ILE A 23 3.59 -12.29 22.49
CA ILE A 23 2.91 -12.88 21.34
C ILE A 23 1.52 -12.29 21.16
N ASN A 24 0.69 -12.27 22.21
CA ASN A 24 -0.66 -11.69 22.12
C ASN A 24 -0.63 -10.20 21.77
N SER A 25 0.32 -9.45 22.32
CA SER A 25 0.48 -8.03 21.99
C SER A 25 0.87 -7.82 20.52
N LEU A 26 1.72 -8.68 19.94
CA LEU A 26 2.09 -8.60 18.53
C LEU A 26 0.92 -8.99 17.63
N ILE A 27 0.20 -10.06 17.97
CA ILE A 27 -0.99 -10.52 17.22
C ILE A 27 -2.04 -9.41 17.15
N THR A 28 -2.33 -8.77 18.29
CA THR A 28 -3.28 -7.65 18.33
C THR A 28 -2.83 -6.50 17.43
N ARG A 29 -1.55 -6.08 17.52
CA ARG A 29 -1.02 -5.01 16.66
C ARG A 29 -1.04 -5.36 15.16
N LEU A 30 -0.73 -6.61 14.81
CA LEU A 30 -0.79 -7.11 13.44
C LEU A 30 -2.22 -7.06 12.91
N ARG A 31 -3.18 -7.54 13.71
CA ARG A 31 -4.60 -7.53 13.36
C ARG A 31 -5.13 -6.12 13.18
N GLU A 32 -4.85 -5.22 14.11
CA GLU A 32 -5.26 -3.82 14.03
C GLU A 32 -4.71 -3.12 12.79
N GLU A 33 -3.43 -3.36 12.46
CA GLU A 33 -2.80 -2.77 11.29
C GLU A 33 -3.34 -3.37 9.98
N ASP A 34 -3.52 -4.69 9.90
CA ASP A 34 -4.14 -5.36 8.75
C ASP A 34 -5.58 -4.88 8.52
N ASP A 35 -6.39 -4.77 9.58
CA ASP A 35 -7.76 -4.25 9.50
C ASP A 35 -7.77 -2.78 9.05
N ARG A 36 -6.84 -1.96 9.55
CA ARG A 36 -6.70 -0.57 9.12
C ARG A 36 -6.33 -0.47 7.65
N LEU A 37 -5.37 -1.29 7.20
CA LEU A 37 -4.94 -1.33 5.80
C LEU A 37 -6.05 -1.84 4.89
N ALA A 38 -6.78 -2.89 5.29
CA ALA A 38 -7.93 -3.40 4.54
C ALA A 38 -9.02 -2.33 4.37
N ARG A 39 -9.37 -1.60 5.45
CA ARG A 39 -10.31 -0.47 5.39
C ARG A 39 -9.79 0.63 4.46
N MET A 40 -8.52 1.02 4.58
CA MET A 40 -7.91 2.05 3.73
C MET A 40 -7.96 1.65 2.25
N MET A 41 -7.55 0.43 1.91
CA MET A 41 -7.58 -0.09 0.53
C MET A 41 -9.03 -0.19 0.00
N LYS A 42 -10.00 -0.56 0.85
CA LYS A 42 -11.42 -0.61 0.48
C LYS A 42 -11.97 0.79 0.16
N ASN A 43 -11.62 1.78 0.97
CA ASN A 43 -12.02 3.17 0.74
C ASN A 43 -11.39 3.72 -0.55
N MET A 44 -10.10 3.47 -0.76
CA MET A 44 -9.40 3.87 -2.00
C MET A 44 -10.02 3.21 -3.23
N LYS A 45 -10.37 1.93 -3.16
CA LYS A 45 -11.10 1.23 -4.24
C LYS A 45 -12.40 1.96 -4.60
N TRP A 46 -13.22 2.30 -3.61
CA TRP A 46 -14.49 3.01 -3.84
C TRP A 46 -14.31 4.42 -4.38
N LEU A 47 -13.34 5.16 -3.84
CA LEU A 47 -12.95 6.47 -4.37
C LEU A 47 -12.60 6.38 -5.86
N TYR A 48 -11.76 5.42 -6.23
CA TYR A 48 -11.31 5.26 -7.62
C TYR A 48 -12.42 4.79 -8.57
N ILE A 49 -13.38 3.98 -8.09
CA ILE A 49 -14.61 3.68 -8.86
C ILE A 49 -15.39 4.97 -9.13
N GLY A 50 -15.60 5.81 -8.10
CA GLY A 50 -16.26 7.10 -8.25
C GLY A 50 -15.54 8.01 -9.25
N MET A 51 -14.21 8.11 -9.14
CA MET A 51 -13.38 8.89 -10.06
C MET A 51 -13.45 8.37 -11.50
N ALA A 52 -13.43 7.04 -11.70
CA ALA A 52 -13.57 6.44 -13.02
C ALA A 52 -14.92 6.80 -13.67
N LEU A 53 -16.02 6.70 -12.93
CA LEU A 53 -17.35 7.06 -13.43
C LEU A 53 -17.45 8.56 -13.73
N PHE A 54 -16.98 9.40 -12.81
CA PHE A 54 -17.00 10.85 -12.96
C PHE A 54 -16.19 11.32 -14.17
N TYR A 55 -14.95 10.84 -14.32
CA TYR A 55 -14.11 11.20 -15.46
C TYR A 55 -14.62 10.62 -16.78
N SER A 56 -15.23 9.43 -16.77
CA SER A 56 -15.87 8.87 -17.96
C SER A 56 -17.03 9.76 -18.41
N ALA A 57 -17.88 10.20 -17.48
CA ALA A 57 -18.99 11.11 -17.79
C ALA A 57 -18.48 12.43 -18.36
N LEU A 58 -17.48 13.05 -17.73
CA LEU A 58 -16.96 14.37 -18.13
C LEU A 58 -16.14 14.38 -19.42
N MET A 59 -15.27 13.40 -19.61
CA MET A 59 -14.23 13.45 -20.65
C MET A 59 -14.51 12.51 -21.83
N ILE A 60 -15.36 11.49 -21.65
CA ILE A 60 -15.61 10.47 -22.69
C ILE A 60 -17.04 10.57 -23.21
N VAL A 61 -18.04 10.57 -22.32
CA VAL A 61 -19.46 10.55 -22.71
C VAL A 61 -19.97 11.96 -23.06
N ASN A 62 -19.39 13.00 -22.45
CA ASN A 62 -19.81 14.38 -22.68
C ASN A 62 -19.79 14.74 -24.18
N PRO A 63 -20.95 15.11 -24.79
CA PRO A 63 -21.05 15.46 -26.19
C PRO A 63 -20.64 16.91 -26.49
N ASP A 64 -20.12 17.64 -25.50
CA ASP A 64 -19.67 19.02 -25.65
C ASP A 64 -18.73 19.19 -26.88
N PRO A 65 -19.07 20.08 -27.84
CA PRO A 65 -18.27 20.31 -29.03
C PRO A 65 -16.88 20.91 -28.74
N ASP A 66 -16.70 21.56 -27.59
CA ASP A 66 -15.39 22.08 -27.17
C ASP A 66 -14.45 20.95 -26.70
N LEU A 67 -15.00 19.77 -26.40
CA LEU A 67 -14.23 18.56 -26.07
C LEU A 67 -13.63 17.90 -27.32
N LYS A 68 -12.51 18.48 -27.76
CA LYS A 68 -11.64 17.95 -28.82
C LYS A 68 -11.10 16.55 -28.50
N LEU A 69 -10.68 15.84 -29.55
CA LEU A 69 -10.19 14.45 -29.49
C LEU A 69 -9.11 14.22 -28.42
N HIS A 70 -8.17 15.15 -28.23
CA HIS A 70 -7.10 15.01 -27.25
C HIS A 70 -7.60 15.02 -25.80
N HIS A 71 -8.71 15.71 -25.50
CA HIS A 71 -9.35 15.64 -24.18
C HIS A 71 -9.91 14.24 -23.92
N ARG A 72 -10.51 13.61 -24.94
CA ARG A 72 -11.05 12.24 -24.85
C ARG A 72 -9.94 11.20 -24.67
N ILE A 73 -8.84 11.34 -25.41
CA ILE A 73 -7.66 10.45 -25.27
C ILE A 73 -7.05 10.59 -23.87
N SER A 74 -6.87 11.83 -23.38
CA SER A 74 -6.38 12.08 -22.02
C SER A 74 -7.33 11.51 -20.96
N GLY A 75 -8.64 11.70 -21.13
CA GLY A 75 -9.67 11.11 -20.28
C GLY A 75 -9.60 9.58 -20.24
N PHE A 76 -9.42 8.94 -21.40
CA PHE A 76 -9.26 7.49 -21.50
C PHE A 76 -8.03 6.98 -20.72
N CYS A 77 -6.90 7.70 -20.79
CA CYS A 77 -5.72 7.37 -19.98
C CYS A 77 -6.03 7.41 -18.49
N TYR A 78 -6.68 8.46 -17.99
CA TYR A 78 -7.06 8.57 -16.58
C TYR A 78 -8.05 7.48 -16.15
N VAL A 79 -9.10 7.24 -16.93
CA VAL A 79 -10.11 6.22 -16.62
C VAL A 79 -9.47 4.83 -16.57
N SER A 80 -8.58 4.53 -17.52
CA SER A 80 -7.84 3.27 -17.53
C SER A 80 -6.92 3.13 -16.31
N ALA A 81 -6.21 4.20 -15.93
CA ALA A 81 -5.41 4.22 -14.70
C ALA A 81 -6.28 3.98 -13.45
N PHE A 82 -7.48 4.56 -13.39
CA PHE A 82 -8.40 4.34 -12.28
C PHE A 82 -8.90 2.89 -12.22
N ILE A 83 -9.29 2.30 -13.36
CA ILE A 83 -9.75 0.91 -13.43
C ILE A 83 -8.65 -0.06 -12.98
N ILE A 84 -7.41 0.11 -13.48
CA ILE A 84 -6.28 -0.73 -13.05
C ILE A 84 -6.06 -0.59 -11.55
N SER A 85 -6.09 0.63 -11.02
CA SER A 85 -5.96 0.89 -9.58
C SER A 85 -7.05 0.21 -8.76
N VAL A 86 -8.30 0.19 -9.23
CA VAL A 86 -9.41 -0.55 -8.57
C VAL A 86 -9.10 -2.04 -8.46
N VAL A 87 -8.53 -2.64 -9.51
CA VAL A 87 -8.13 -4.06 -9.49
C VAL A 87 -7.00 -4.28 -8.48
N LEU A 88 -5.98 -3.42 -8.45
CA LEU A 88 -4.88 -3.50 -7.48
C LEU A 88 -5.39 -3.37 -6.04
N PHE A 89 -6.25 -2.39 -5.77
CA PHE A 89 -6.83 -2.21 -4.44
C PHE A 89 -7.72 -3.38 -4.03
N LYS A 90 -8.50 -3.97 -4.96
CA LYS A 90 -9.29 -5.17 -4.69
C LYS A 90 -8.39 -6.34 -4.26
N GLN A 91 -7.29 -6.57 -4.96
CA GLN A 91 -6.31 -7.61 -4.59
C GLN A 91 -5.72 -7.35 -3.20
N LYS A 92 -5.35 -6.10 -2.89
CA LYS A 92 -4.82 -5.74 -1.57
C LYS A 92 -5.84 -5.86 -0.44
N VAL A 93 -7.10 -5.48 -0.67
CA VAL A 93 -8.17 -5.74 0.31
C VAL A 93 -8.25 -7.22 0.64
N TRP A 94 -8.21 -8.10 -0.38
CA TRP A 94 -8.25 -9.54 -0.17
C TRP A 94 -7.03 -10.07 0.60
N GLU A 95 -5.84 -9.54 0.33
CA GLU A 95 -4.60 -9.90 1.02
C GLU A 95 -4.66 -9.59 2.52
N PHE A 96 -5.24 -8.44 2.90
CA PHE A 96 -5.33 -8.04 4.31
C PHE A 96 -6.59 -8.58 5.02
N SER A 97 -7.70 -8.81 4.32
CA SER A 97 -8.97 -9.20 4.95
C SER A 97 -9.13 -10.71 5.19
N LYS A 98 -8.36 -11.56 4.51
CA LYS A 98 -8.47 -13.04 4.61
C LYS A 98 -7.46 -13.65 5.59
N VAL A 99 -6.89 -12.86 6.49
CA VAL A 99 -5.91 -13.37 7.44
C VAL A 99 -6.64 -14.10 8.56
N ASP A 100 -6.46 -15.41 8.60
CA ASP A 100 -6.97 -16.24 9.68
C ASP A 100 -5.97 -16.24 10.85
N TYR A 101 -6.31 -15.48 11.89
CA TYR A 101 -5.56 -15.38 13.13
C TYR A 101 -5.83 -16.56 14.09
N SER A 102 -6.65 -17.53 13.70
CA SER A 102 -6.90 -18.77 14.45
C SER A 102 -6.01 -19.95 14.02
N LEU A 103 -5.22 -19.78 12.95
CA LEU A 103 -4.19 -20.74 12.52
C LEU A 103 -3.04 -20.81 13.53
N SER A 104 -2.24 -21.88 13.45
CA SER A 104 -0.99 -22.03 14.22
C SER A 104 -0.17 -20.74 14.19
N SER A 105 0.33 -20.32 15.35
CA SER A 105 1.04 -19.04 15.52
C SER A 105 2.24 -18.91 14.58
N SER A 106 2.88 -20.02 14.19
CA SER A 106 4.01 -20.04 13.26
C SER A 106 3.62 -19.67 11.81
N ASP A 107 2.59 -20.30 11.24
CA ASP A 107 2.13 -20.03 9.87
C ASP A 107 1.60 -18.61 9.70
N MET A 108 0.89 -18.11 10.71
CA MET A 108 0.42 -16.73 10.76
C MET A 108 1.59 -15.73 10.75
N LEU A 109 2.65 -15.99 11.54
CA LEU A 109 3.85 -15.14 11.59
C LEU A 109 4.64 -15.19 10.27
N ILE A 110 4.75 -16.35 9.61
CA ILE A 110 5.38 -16.49 8.28
C ILE A 110 4.66 -15.57 7.28
N ARG A 111 3.33 -15.67 7.23
CA ARG A 111 2.51 -14.89 6.30
C ARG A 111 2.56 -13.39 6.63
N ALA A 112 2.54 -13.01 7.90
CA ALA A 112 2.67 -11.62 8.33
C ALA A 112 4.05 -11.04 7.93
N ALA A 113 5.13 -11.76 8.19
CA ALA A 113 6.48 -11.34 7.78
C ALA A 113 6.60 -11.19 6.25
N HIS A 114 5.93 -12.04 5.47
CA HIS A 114 5.89 -11.89 4.03
C HIS A 114 5.15 -10.61 3.58
N ARG A 115 3.98 -10.31 4.17
CA ARG A 115 3.16 -9.12 3.81
C ARG A 115 3.87 -7.80 4.09
N TYR A 116 4.55 -7.69 5.23
CA TYR A 116 5.23 -6.46 5.65
C TYR A 116 6.64 -6.28 5.08
N LYS A 117 7.15 -7.28 4.34
CA LYS A 117 8.44 -7.17 3.64
C LYS A 117 8.36 -6.10 2.56
N LEU A 118 9.35 -5.22 2.53
CA LEU A 118 9.53 -4.32 1.39
C LEU A 118 9.95 -5.15 0.17
N SER A 119 9.04 -5.33 -0.78
CA SER A 119 9.32 -6.05 -2.02
C SER A 119 9.21 -5.11 -3.20
N PHE A 120 10.33 -4.87 -3.88
CA PHE A 120 10.35 -3.99 -5.04
C PHE A 120 9.50 -4.54 -6.19
N SER A 121 9.35 -5.87 -6.26
CA SER A 121 8.54 -6.57 -7.27
C SER A 121 7.06 -6.14 -7.24
N GLN A 122 6.53 -5.72 -6.10
CA GLN A 122 5.13 -5.30 -6.00
C GLN A 122 4.87 -3.95 -6.69
N TYR A 123 5.89 -3.11 -6.85
CA TYR A 123 5.76 -1.82 -7.54
C TYR A 123 5.67 -1.97 -9.07
N PHE A 124 6.11 -3.08 -9.65
CA PHE A 124 5.97 -3.31 -11.09
C PHE A 124 4.51 -3.28 -11.55
N PHE A 125 3.58 -3.77 -10.71
CA PHE A 125 2.15 -3.73 -11.02
C PHE A 125 1.55 -2.32 -10.94
N VAL A 126 2.22 -1.38 -10.27
CA VAL A 126 1.78 0.02 -10.15
C VAL A 126 2.30 0.88 -11.32
N LEU A 127 3.40 0.47 -11.98
CA LEU A 127 4.00 1.22 -13.09
C LEU A 127 3.02 1.55 -14.23
N PRO A 128 2.14 0.64 -14.70
CA PRO A 128 1.17 0.97 -15.75
C PRO A 128 0.25 2.13 -15.35
N VAL A 129 -0.13 2.22 -14.08
CA VAL A 129 -0.96 3.33 -13.56
C VAL A 129 -0.19 4.64 -13.62
N ILE A 130 1.07 4.64 -13.18
CA ILE A 130 1.95 5.82 -13.20
C ILE A 130 2.10 6.33 -14.64
N VAL A 131 2.46 5.45 -15.57
CA VAL A 131 2.65 5.81 -16.99
C VAL A 131 1.37 6.31 -17.63
N LEU A 132 0.21 5.70 -17.34
CA LEU A 132 -1.07 6.17 -17.88
C LEU A 132 -1.46 7.55 -17.34
N ILE A 133 -1.23 7.81 -16.05
CA ILE A 133 -1.47 9.14 -15.47
C ILE A 133 -0.54 10.18 -16.11
N ASP A 134 0.74 9.84 -16.29
CA ASP A 134 1.71 10.73 -16.92
C ASP A 134 1.34 11.07 -18.37
N ALA A 135 0.98 10.05 -19.16
CA ALA A 135 0.50 10.23 -20.52
C ALA A 135 -0.77 11.09 -20.56
N GLY A 136 -1.74 10.80 -19.68
CA GLY A 136 -2.97 11.59 -19.55
C GLY A 136 -2.69 13.05 -19.22
N LEU A 137 -1.81 13.31 -18.24
CA LEU A 137 -1.42 14.65 -17.80
C LEU A 137 -0.68 15.40 -18.91
N THR A 138 0.31 14.75 -19.52
CA THR A 138 1.12 15.34 -20.59
C THR A 138 0.24 15.71 -21.78
N ILE A 139 -0.66 14.83 -22.24
CA ILE A 139 -1.60 15.15 -23.33
C ILE A 139 -2.52 16.31 -22.95
N SER A 140 -3.08 16.30 -21.72
CA SER A 140 -3.96 17.37 -21.24
C SER A 140 -3.31 18.75 -21.27
N PHE A 141 -2.05 18.84 -20.85
CA PHE A 141 -1.33 20.11 -20.75
C PHE A 141 -0.60 20.51 -22.03
N PHE A 142 -0.19 19.56 -22.87
CA PHE A 142 0.54 19.81 -24.11
C PHE A 142 -0.25 20.70 -25.09
N PHE A 143 -1.57 20.53 -25.16
CA PHE A 143 -2.43 21.37 -26.00
C PHE A 143 -2.79 22.70 -25.35
N ARG A 144 -2.74 22.81 -24.01
CA ARG A 144 -2.98 24.06 -23.28
C ARG A 144 -1.78 25.00 -23.33
N LEU A 145 -0.57 24.47 -23.26
CA LEU A 145 0.69 25.23 -23.32
C LEU A 145 1.15 25.50 -24.77
N SER A 146 0.19 25.83 -25.65
CA SER A 146 0.42 25.96 -27.09
C SER A 146 1.38 27.09 -27.49
N SER A 147 1.67 28.02 -26.58
CA SER A 147 2.63 29.11 -26.77
C SER A 147 4.10 28.72 -26.63
N LEU A 148 4.40 27.56 -26.03
CA LEU A 148 5.77 27.07 -25.83
C LEU A 148 6.20 26.11 -26.94
N GLU A 149 7.50 25.87 -27.15
CA GLU A 149 7.94 24.81 -28.05
C GLU A 149 7.58 23.41 -27.49
N PRO A 150 7.36 22.40 -28.34
CA PRO A 150 6.90 21.07 -27.93
C PRO A 150 7.71 20.44 -26.79
N VAL A 151 9.04 20.56 -26.82
CA VAL A 151 9.93 19.98 -25.81
C VAL A 151 9.72 20.67 -24.45
N TYR A 152 9.65 22.00 -24.42
CA TYR A 152 9.43 22.76 -23.20
C TYR A 152 8.07 22.45 -22.56
N ARG A 153 7.03 22.19 -23.36
CA ARG A 153 5.71 21.79 -22.83
C ARG A 153 5.80 20.50 -22.02
N ILE A 154 6.50 19.50 -22.55
CA ILE A 154 6.69 18.22 -21.87
C ILE A 154 7.54 18.44 -20.61
N LEU A 155 8.65 19.17 -20.73
CA LEU A 155 9.53 19.44 -19.59
C LEU A 155 8.81 20.15 -18.43
N VAL A 156 7.94 21.11 -18.72
CA VAL A 156 7.13 21.78 -17.69
C VAL A 156 6.23 20.78 -16.96
N VAL A 157 5.52 19.91 -17.69
CA VAL A 157 4.67 18.88 -17.07
C VAL A 157 5.51 17.93 -16.22
N GLN A 158 6.64 17.46 -16.74
CA GLN A 158 7.53 16.54 -16.03
C GLN A 158 8.18 17.18 -14.80
N ALA A 159 8.48 18.47 -14.84
CA ALA A 159 9.03 19.22 -13.71
C ALA A 159 8.06 19.26 -12.52
N PHE A 160 6.75 19.13 -12.73
CA PHE A 160 5.78 18.97 -11.64
C PHE A 160 5.48 17.51 -11.33
N TYR A 161 5.33 16.67 -12.36
CA TYR A 161 4.94 15.28 -12.20
C TYR A 161 5.99 14.45 -11.44
N ILE A 162 7.26 14.54 -11.85
CA ILE A 162 8.35 13.74 -11.27
C ILE A 162 8.51 14.03 -9.76
N PRO A 163 8.58 15.29 -9.30
CA PRO A 163 8.65 15.57 -7.86
C PRO A 163 7.47 15.01 -7.07
N VAL A 164 6.25 15.08 -7.59
CA VAL A 164 5.06 14.52 -6.92
C VAL A 164 5.18 13.00 -6.74
N ILE A 165 5.65 12.29 -7.77
CA ILE A 165 5.90 10.85 -7.69
C ILE A 165 7.02 10.55 -6.69
N LEU A 166 8.14 11.28 -6.73
CA LEU A 166 9.26 11.09 -5.80
C LEU A 166 8.84 11.31 -4.34
N ILE A 167 8.08 12.37 -4.06
CA ILE A 167 7.53 12.65 -2.73
C ILE A 167 6.60 11.51 -2.29
N SER A 168 5.74 11.02 -3.19
CA SER A 168 4.81 9.92 -2.89
C SER A 168 5.55 8.62 -2.53
N VAL A 169 6.59 8.28 -3.30
CA VAL A 169 7.47 7.13 -3.02
C VAL A 169 8.19 7.31 -1.68
N PHE A 170 8.71 8.51 -1.42
CA PHE A 170 9.40 8.82 -0.16
C PHE A 170 8.48 8.69 1.06
N ILE A 171 7.25 9.20 0.99
CA ILE A 171 6.24 9.04 2.05
C ILE A 171 5.93 7.55 2.26
N GLY A 172 5.74 6.79 1.18
CA GLY A 172 5.52 5.34 1.27
C GLY A 172 6.66 4.62 1.99
N TYR A 173 7.90 4.98 1.68
CA TYR A 173 9.09 4.46 2.36
C TYR A 173 9.13 4.84 3.84
N LEU A 174 8.78 6.08 4.21
CA LEU A 174 8.71 6.52 5.61
C LEU A 174 7.66 5.75 6.42
N ILE A 175 6.48 5.53 5.84
CA ILE A 175 5.42 4.72 6.45
C ILE A 175 5.92 3.30 6.68
N TRP A 176 6.55 2.69 5.66
CA TRP A 176 7.12 1.35 5.79
C TRP A 176 8.16 1.30 6.92
N ARG A 177 9.11 2.25 6.93
CA ARG A 177 10.18 2.30 7.93
C ARG A 177 9.65 2.46 9.36
N LYS A 178 8.62 3.27 9.57
CA LYS A 178 8.08 3.56 10.91
C LYS A 178 7.06 2.52 11.39
N LYS A 179 6.20 2.00 10.51
CA LYS A 179 5.08 1.12 10.90
C LYS A 179 5.29 -0.34 10.53
N HIS A 180 5.68 -0.62 9.29
CA HIS A 180 5.73 -1.99 8.78
C HIS A 180 7.02 -2.73 9.12
N LYS A 181 8.16 -2.03 9.12
CA LYS A 181 9.46 -2.57 9.51
C LYS A 181 9.46 -3.17 10.94
N PRO A 182 8.96 -2.50 12.00
CA PRO A 182 8.96 -3.11 13.33
C PRO A 182 8.06 -4.35 13.40
N LEU A 183 6.91 -4.37 12.72
CA LEU A 183 6.04 -5.54 12.65
C LEU A 183 6.74 -6.72 11.96
N TYR A 184 7.43 -6.46 10.85
CA TYR A 184 8.24 -7.45 10.13
C TYR A 184 9.34 -8.04 11.02
N VAL A 185 10.12 -7.19 11.70
CA VAL A 185 11.24 -7.63 12.54
C VAL A 185 10.75 -8.43 13.74
N ASN A 186 9.70 -7.97 14.43
CA ASN A 186 9.14 -8.65 15.58
C ASN A 186 8.53 -10.00 15.20
N ALA A 187 7.81 -10.06 14.08
CA ALA A 187 7.24 -11.31 13.59
C ALA A 187 8.33 -12.34 13.27
N ARG A 188 9.42 -11.91 12.62
CA ARG A 188 10.56 -12.78 12.30
C ARG A 188 11.32 -13.23 13.55
N LYS A 189 11.43 -12.37 14.58
CA LYS A 189 12.07 -12.70 15.85
C LYS A 189 11.29 -13.79 16.60
N LEU A 190 9.99 -13.60 16.80
CA LEU A 190 9.15 -14.59 17.49
C LEU A 190 9.07 -15.93 16.73
N LEU A 191 9.08 -15.88 15.40
CA LEU A 191 9.13 -17.09 14.57
C LEU A 191 10.43 -17.89 14.78
N LYS A 192 11.55 -17.19 15.01
CA LYS A 192 12.82 -17.84 15.35
C LYS A 192 12.75 -18.48 16.75
N GLU A 193 12.19 -17.78 17.73
CA GLU A 193 12.01 -18.28 19.10
C GLU A 193 11.06 -19.49 19.19
N LEU A 194 10.08 -19.61 18.27
CA LEU A 194 9.16 -20.76 18.21
C LEU A 194 9.75 -22.00 17.54
N ASN A 195 10.82 -21.84 16.77
CA ASN A 195 11.49 -22.91 16.03
C ASN A 195 12.78 -23.40 16.72
N GLU A 196 13.23 -22.71 17.78
CA GLU A 196 14.31 -23.13 18.68
C GLU A 196 13.73 -23.94 19.85
#